data_AF-A0A2P8WDD8-F1
#
_entry.id   AF-A0A2P8WDD8-F1
#
_cell.length_a   1.000
_cell.length_b   1.000
_cell.length_c   1.000
_cell.angle_alpha   90.00
_cell.angle_beta   90.00
_cell.angle_gamma   90.00
#
_symmetry.space_group_name_H-M   'P 1'
#
loop_
_entity.id
_entity.type
_entity.pdbx_description
1 polymer ?
#
loop_
_entity_poly.entity_id
_entity_poly.type
_entity_poly.pdbx_seq_one_letter_code
_entity_poly.pdbx_strand_id
1 'polypeptide(L)'
;MVLCPNCRHSNPDRSIQCEACATPLPAQSLCPSCGTEVYGDASFCGHCGFDLRIAAPPWQGTAGSEGAAILKSNPQWPQKLLSLIHI
;
A
#
# COMPACT_ATOMS: atom_id res chain seq x y z
N MET A 1 2.18 -5.69 18.37
CA MET A 1 0.86 -5.37 17.78
C MET A 1 0.80 -3.89 17.47
N VAL A 2 0.20 -3.50 16.33
CA VAL A 2 0.00 -2.09 15.94
C VAL A 2 -1.48 -1.77 15.83
N LEU A 3 -1.90 -0.63 16.37
CA LEU A 3 -3.29 -0.15 16.25
C LEU A 3 -3.43 0.71 14.99
N CYS A 4 -4.42 0.40 14.16
CA CYS A 4 -4.72 1.21 12.99
C CYS A 4 -5.11 2.65 13.41
N PRO A 5 -4.49 3.70 12.86
CA PRO A 5 -4.84 5.08 13.20
C PRO A 5 -6.23 5.51 12.70
N ASN A 6 -6.76 4.82 11.68
CA ASN A 6 -8.06 5.11 11.10
C ASN A 6 -9.21 4.42 11.85
N CYS A 7 -9.14 3.09 12.05
CA CYS A 7 -10.25 2.31 12.60
C CYS A 7 -9.98 1.70 13.98
N ARG A 8 -8.79 1.89 14.55
CA ARG A 8 -8.34 1.34 15.84
C ARG A 8 -8.31 -0.20 15.92
N HIS A 9 -8.46 -0.91 14.80
CA HIS A 9 -8.26 -2.36 14.75
C HIS A 9 -6.83 -2.72 15.14
N SER A 10 -6.66 -3.82 15.89
CA SER A 10 -5.35 -4.37 16.25
C SER A 10 -4.83 -5.25 15.12
N ASN A 11 -3.64 -4.95 14.62
CA ASN A 11 -2.99 -5.70 13.55
C ASN A 11 -1.70 -6.34 14.09
N PRO A 12 -1.25 -7.47 13.50
CA PRO A 12 0.02 -8.07 13.85
C PRO A 12 1.20 -7.14 13.49
N ASP A 13 2.33 -7.36 14.15
CA ASP A 13 3.56 -6.61 13.86
C ASP A 13 4.00 -6.85 12.42
N ARG A 14 4.58 -5.81 11.80
CA ARG A 14 4.98 -5.79 10.37
C ARG A 14 3.84 -5.87 9.34
N SER A 15 2.57 -5.82 9.72
CA SER A 15 1.50 -5.58 8.74
C SER A 15 1.69 -4.23 8.07
N ILE A 16 1.70 -4.22 6.74
CA ILE A 16 1.89 -3.01 5.93
C ILE A 16 0.53 -2.33 5.65
N GLN A 17 -0.56 -3.06 5.90
CA GLN A 17 -1.93 -2.69 5.57
C GLN A 17 -2.87 -3.20 6.66
N CYS A 18 -3.88 -2.40 7.03
CA CYS A 18 -4.89 -2.84 8.00
C CYS A 18 -5.81 -3.90 7.41
N GLU A 19 -5.97 -5.02 8.12
CA GLU A 19 -6.78 -6.16 7.68
C GLU A 19 -8.30 -5.86 7.70
N ALA A 20 -8.73 -4.84 8.46
CA ALA A 20 -10.14 -4.48 8.61
C ALA A 20 -10.59 -3.39 7.64
N CYS A 21 -9.76 -2.35 7.41
CA CYS A 21 -10.16 -1.18 6.62
C CYS A 21 -9.23 -0.84 5.47
N ALA A 22 -8.19 -1.65 5.22
CA ALA A 22 -7.23 -1.40 4.15
C ALA A 22 -6.58 0.00 4.22
N THR A 23 -6.43 0.57 5.43
CA THR A 23 -5.59 1.76 5.63
C THR A 23 -4.13 1.34 5.77
N PRO A 24 -3.18 2.02 5.10
CA PRO A 24 -1.75 1.76 5.25
C PRO A 24 -1.31 1.88 6.71
N LEU A 25 -0.52 0.92 7.18
CA LEU A 25 0.02 0.93 8.53
C LEU A 25 1.46 1.46 8.52
N PRO A 26 1.92 2.09 9.62
CA PRO A 26 3.31 2.50 9.74
C PRO A 26 4.22 1.26 9.63
N ALA A 27 5.08 1.24 8.60
CA ALA A 27 6.07 0.18 8.47
C ALA A 27 7.12 0.29 9.58
N GLN A 28 7.67 -0.83 10.02
CA GLN A 28 8.79 -0.87 10.97
C GLN A 28 10.05 -1.33 10.24
N SER A 29 11.18 -0.69 10.51
CA SER A 29 12.49 -1.00 9.95
C SER A 29 13.54 -1.10 11.06
N LEU A 30 14.75 -1.59 10.73
CA LEU A 30 15.86 -1.62 11.67
C LEU A 30 16.73 -0.36 11.48
N CYS A 31 17.15 0.25 12.59
CA CYS A 31 18.08 1.36 12.57
C CYS A 31 19.43 0.90 11.97
N PRO A 32 19.94 1.56 10.91
CA PRO A 32 21.19 1.15 10.27
C PRO A 32 22.43 1.36 11.15
N SER A 33 22.32 2.21 12.19
CA SER A 33 23.43 2.51 13.10
C SER A 33 23.52 1.54 14.29
N CYS A 34 22.41 1.04 14.81
CA CYS A 34 22.40 0.23 16.04
C CYS A 34 21.59 -1.07 15.96
N GLY A 35 20.83 -1.29 14.89
CA GLY A 35 20.00 -2.48 14.69
C GLY A 35 18.68 -2.50 15.47
N THR A 36 18.37 -1.49 16.28
CA THR A 36 17.08 -1.39 17.00
C THR A 36 15.92 -1.15 16.03
N GLU A 37 14.77 -1.74 16.32
CA GLU A 37 13.54 -1.52 15.54
C GLU A 37 13.03 -0.07 15.71
N VAL A 38 12.68 0.55 14.58
CA VAL A 38 12.20 1.94 14.49
C VAL A 38 10.96 2.00 13.60
N TYR A 39 10.08 2.97 13.86
CA TYR A 39 8.94 3.24 13.00
C TYR A 39 9.37 4.01 11.75
N GLY A 40 8.71 3.74 10.62
CA GLY A 40 9.04 4.32 9.32
C GLY A 40 8.79 5.82 9.24
N ASP A 41 7.97 6.38 10.13
CA ASP A 41 7.73 7.82 10.27
C ASP A 41 8.62 8.49 11.35
N ALA A 42 9.50 7.73 12.02
CA ALA A 42 10.41 8.29 13.01
C ALA A 42 11.52 9.13 12.35
N SER A 43 11.75 10.35 12.84
CA SER A 43 12.86 11.20 12.38
C SER A 43 14.21 10.83 13.00
N PHE A 44 14.20 10.28 14.22
CA PHE A 44 15.40 9.89 14.97
C PHE A 44 15.21 8.53 15.63
N CYS A 45 16.29 7.77 15.76
CA CYS A 45 16.29 6.55 16.56
C CYS A 45 16.22 6.91 18.05
N GLY A 46 15.15 6.49 18.74
CA GLY A 46 15.00 6.71 20.19
C GLY A 46 16.00 5.94 21.06
N HIS A 47 16.78 5.02 20.48
CA HIS A 47 17.80 4.25 21.21
C HIS A 47 19.20 4.88 21.10
N CYS A 48 19.65 5.24 19.89
CA CYS A 48 21.01 5.74 19.66
C CYS A 48 21.10 7.19 19.15
N GLY A 49 19.98 7.85 18.83
CA GLY A 49 19.95 9.22 18.33
C GLY A 49 20.27 9.39 16.84
N PHE A 50 20.47 8.30 16.08
CA PHE A 50 20.74 8.37 14.63
C PHE A 50 19.58 9.04 13.87
N ASP A 51 19.89 9.93 12.92
CA ASP A 51 18.91 10.62 12.07
C ASP A 51 18.41 9.67 10.97
N LEU A 52 17.14 9.27 11.07
CA LEU A 52 16.52 8.30 10.18
C LEU A 52 16.01 8.92 8.88
N ARG A 53 15.93 10.25 8.77
CA ARG A 53 15.46 10.94 7.56
C ARG A 53 16.44 10.78 6.39
N ILE A 54 17.71 10.52 6.70
CA ILE A 54 18.76 10.23 5.73
C ILE A 54 18.66 8.77 5.22
N ALA A 55 18.06 7.88 6.02
CA ALA A 55 17.96 6.46 5.74
C ALA A 55 16.57 6.01 5.25
N ALA A 56 15.52 6.80 5.46
CA ALA A 56 14.20 6.52 4.93
C ALA A 56 14.26 6.65 3.41
N PRO A 57 14.09 5.56 2.61
CA PRO A 57 13.77 5.74 1.21
C PRO A 57 12.52 6.61 1.17
N PRO A 58 12.45 7.62 0.29
CA PRO A 58 11.22 8.38 0.13
C PRO A 58 10.15 7.34 -0.15
N TRP A 59 9.19 7.24 0.76
CA TRP A 59 7.96 6.55 0.49
C TRP A 59 7.34 7.30 -0.69
N GLN A 60 7.68 6.86 -1.90
CA GLN A 60 7.02 7.27 -3.12
C GLN A 60 5.62 6.70 -2.98
N GLY A 61 4.72 7.52 -2.48
CA GLY A 61 3.32 7.34 -2.79
C GLY A 61 3.21 7.32 -4.31
N THR A 62 3.08 6.13 -4.90
CA THR A 62 2.47 5.97 -6.22
C THR A 62 0.97 6.21 -6.06
N ALA A 63 0.62 7.45 -5.74
CA ALA A 63 -0.70 7.99 -5.98
C ALA A 63 -0.72 8.47 -7.45
N GLY A 64 -1.37 7.69 -8.31
CA GLY A 64 -1.92 8.17 -9.57
C GLY A 64 -1.00 8.13 -10.79
N SER A 65 -0.73 6.94 -11.32
CA SER A 65 -0.56 6.79 -12.77
C SER A 65 -1.92 6.44 -13.41
N GLU A 66 -2.76 7.46 -13.60
CA GLU A 66 -3.85 7.47 -14.58
C GLU A 66 -3.49 8.59 -15.57
N GLY A 67 -3.33 8.40 -16.87
CA GLY A 67 -3.30 7.23 -17.72
C GLY A 67 -2.81 7.79 -19.06
N ALA A 68 -1.66 7.31 -19.53
CA ALA A 68 -1.21 7.63 -20.87
C ALA A 68 -2.25 7.13 -21.87
N ALA A 69 -2.63 8.02 -22.77
CA ALA A 69 -3.65 7.81 -23.75
C ALA A 69 -3.37 6.61 -24.69
N ILE A 70 -4.48 6.12 -25.26
CA ILE A 70 -4.62 5.35 -26.50
C ILE A 70 -4.33 3.85 -26.38
N LEU A 71 -5.39 3.02 -26.35
CA LEU A 71 -5.55 1.90 -27.28
C LEU A 71 -7.05 1.49 -27.41
N LYS A 72 -7.67 1.99 -28.50
CA LYS A 72 -8.66 1.31 -29.39
C LYS A 72 -9.97 0.78 -28.78
N SER A 73 -11.03 1.55 -29.05
CA SER A 73 -12.38 1.07 -29.37
C SER A 73 -12.39 -0.29 -30.07
N ASN A 74 -12.90 -1.32 -29.39
CA ASN A 74 -13.21 -2.60 -30.02
C ASN A 74 -14.74 -2.70 -30.25
N PRO A 75 -15.21 -2.80 -31.51
CA PRO A 75 -16.63 -2.86 -31.85
C PRO A 75 -17.23 -4.25 -31.59
N GLN A 76 -18.26 -4.34 -30.74
CA GLN A 76 -18.95 -5.59 -30.38
C GLN A 76 -20.01 -5.99 -31.41
N TRP A 77 -19.66 -6.56 -32.56
CA TRP A 77 -20.61 -7.25 -33.46
C TRP A 77 -19.96 -8.56 -33.98
N PRO A 78 -20.70 -9.65 -34.27
CA PRO A 78 -21.85 -10.24 -33.57
C PRO A 78 -21.64 -11.79 -33.41
N GLN A 79 -21.66 -12.37 -32.20
CA GLN A 79 -21.31 -13.79 -32.00
C GLN A 79 -22.35 -14.61 -31.21
N LYS A 80 -23.64 -14.48 -31.50
CA LYS A 80 -24.65 -15.41 -30.97
C LYS A 80 -25.84 -15.56 -31.91
N LEU A 81 -25.57 -16.17 -33.05
CA LEU A 81 -26.44 -17.26 -33.52
C LEU A 81 -26.39 -18.34 -32.44
N LEU A 82 -27.39 -18.40 -31.57
CA LEU A 82 -27.98 -19.64 -31.08
C LEU A 82 -29.14 -19.32 -30.12
N SER A 83 -30.29 -19.92 -30.45
CA SER A 83 -31.48 -20.12 -29.62
C SER A 83 -32.38 -18.92 -29.38
N LEU A 84 -33.45 -18.86 -30.18
CA LEU A 84 -34.84 -18.97 -29.70
C LEU A 84 -35.80 -19.01 -30.90
N ILE A 85 -35.92 -20.19 -31.51
CA ILE A 85 -37.19 -20.67 -32.03
C ILE A 85 -38.00 -21.05 -30.78
N HIS A 86 -39.10 -20.35 -30.47
CA HIS A 86 -40.25 -20.89 -29.73
C HIS A 86 -41.48 -19.98 -29.90
N ILE A 87 -42.21 -20.29 -30.98
CA ILE A 87 -43.63 -19.95 -31.28
C ILE A 87 -43.84 -18.59 -31.93
#